data_AF-A0A3D3EFU7-F1
#
_entry.id   AF-A0A3D3EFU7-F1
#
_cell.length_a   1.000
_cell.length_b   1.000
_cell.length_c   1.000
_cell.angle_alpha   90.00
_cell.angle_beta   90.00
_cell.angle_gamma   90.00
#
_symmetry.space_group_name_H-M   'P 1'
#
loop_
_entity.id
_entity.type
_entity.pdbx_description
1 polymer ?
#
loop_
_entity_poly.entity_id
_entity_poly.type
_entity_poly.pdbx_seq_one_letter_code
_entity_poly.pdbx_strand_id
1 'polypeptide(L)'
;MDVLNGYFNGSDGVLSLLDPLSSDSFKVDVTDINTVSKTNLSGKAYKGVIAGWPGNMTGKEMLQSMIEMAAETGGYDAEHGYDYTQLISKFTMGGVFYHQACDNYLDEKMNADNKPNNKPYKDGAYYTGKEHSWDEAFGYWGAAAHGASMTPKQNYDIAKKKNMRDADANGDGVVNLKSEMNYAHAYYASGFDKGGKTEYYNTITQAFIDGRQAIAGANGEALTDAQRAEIKGYARVICSNWEKVIAEAVFKYAGSVYSNIEAVKATMGGNMWTVDGSAAKTEHEAAVKKYAKYWGELAGFSLSLHTSGLNLGEIGVKMDRLVGMGPVMPDGTQVNGMDVGSYTVATDKSMDSFAVHMLKLQKLMVDEFGVVAMNNDKLSGISNLTEILGSSTGAEND
;
A
#
# COMPACT_ATOMS: atom_id res chain seq x y z
N MET A 1 -17.32 9.76 12.19
CA MET A 1 -17.75 9.36 10.84
C MET A 1 -17.60 10.51 9.84
N ASP A 2 -18.34 11.61 10.00
CA ASP A 2 -18.41 12.71 9.03
C ASP A 2 -17.06 13.29 8.61
N VAL A 3 -16.13 13.45 9.56
CA VAL A 3 -14.77 13.92 9.28
C VAL A 3 -14.01 12.97 8.35
N LEU A 4 -14.03 11.64 8.63
CA LEU A 4 -13.39 10.63 7.78
C LEU A 4 -14.05 10.57 6.40
N ASN A 5 -15.38 10.65 6.34
CA ASN A 5 -16.12 10.75 5.10
C ASN A 5 -15.77 12.01 4.30
N GLY A 6 -15.45 13.12 4.95
CA GLY A 6 -14.94 14.32 4.29
C GLY A 6 -13.61 14.07 3.55
N TYR A 7 -12.64 13.38 4.18
CA TYR A 7 -11.39 13.02 3.50
C TYR A 7 -11.59 11.96 2.40
N PHE A 8 -12.51 11.01 2.61
CA PHE A 8 -12.71 9.91 1.67
C PHE A 8 -13.56 10.32 0.46
N ASN A 9 -14.70 10.97 0.68
CA ASN A 9 -15.64 11.36 -0.38
C ASN A 9 -15.38 12.74 -0.95
N GLY A 10 -14.59 13.56 -0.26
CA GLY A 10 -14.44 14.98 -0.56
C GLY A 10 -15.34 15.85 0.30
N SER A 11 -14.93 17.10 0.46
CA SER A 11 -15.70 18.14 1.15
C SER A 11 -15.50 19.48 0.46
N ASP A 12 -16.57 20.27 0.37
CA ASP A 12 -16.51 21.67 -0.03
C ASP A 12 -16.02 22.58 1.11
N GLY A 13 -16.04 22.08 2.35
CA GLY A 13 -15.49 22.76 3.52
C GLY A 13 -13.99 22.57 3.69
N VAL A 14 -13.43 23.25 4.69
CA VAL A 14 -12.02 23.10 5.08
C VAL A 14 -11.79 21.68 5.59
N LEU A 15 -10.73 21.03 5.11
CA LEU A 15 -10.24 19.76 5.62
C LEU A 15 -8.83 19.97 6.16
N SER A 16 -8.67 19.86 7.48
CA SER A 16 -7.36 20.12 8.11
C SER A 16 -6.25 19.24 7.53
N LEU A 17 -5.06 19.80 7.35
CA LEU A 17 -3.88 19.00 7.07
C LEU A 17 -3.55 18.15 8.32
N LEU A 18 -3.62 16.82 8.19
CA LEU A 18 -3.34 15.90 9.29
C LEU A 18 -1.86 15.50 9.38
N ASP A 19 -1.19 15.37 8.23
CA ASP A 19 0.23 15.08 8.13
C ASP A 19 0.75 15.55 6.75
N PRO A 20 1.97 16.09 6.64
CA PRO A 20 2.84 16.57 7.72
C PRO A 20 2.23 17.73 8.50
N LEU A 21 2.37 17.75 9.83
CA LEU A 21 2.20 18.98 10.60
C LEU A 21 3.51 19.78 10.60
N SER A 22 3.39 21.10 10.46
CA SER A 22 4.53 22.02 10.49
C SER A 22 5.26 21.97 11.83
N SER A 23 6.58 22.05 11.80
CA SER A 23 7.46 22.04 12.98
C SER A 23 8.72 22.87 12.74
N ASP A 24 9.48 23.18 13.80
CA ASP A 24 10.74 23.92 13.69
C ASP A 24 11.76 23.24 12.75
N SER A 25 11.76 21.90 12.73
CA SER A 25 12.69 21.09 11.94
C SER A 25 12.17 20.70 10.55
N PHE A 26 10.89 20.94 10.26
CA PHE A 26 10.27 20.60 8.98
C PHE A 26 9.04 21.48 8.78
N LYS A 27 9.18 22.51 7.96
CA LYS A 27 8.19 23.57 7.81
C LYS A 27 7.27 23.30 6.63
N VAL A 28 5.98 23.45 6.89
CA VAL A 28 4.90 23.40 5.90
C VAL A 28 3.97 24.56 6.22
N ASP A 29 3.44 25.24 5.21
CA ASP A 29 2.60 26.42 5.36
C ASP A 29 1.11 26.18 5.01
N VAL A 30 0.78 24.95 4.61
CA VAL A 30 -0.58 24.50 4.35
C VAL A 30 -1.28 24.07 5.64
N THR A 31 -2.52 24.51 5.83
CA THR A 31 -3.40 24.05 6.93
C THR A 31 -4.68 23.37 6.45
N ASP A 32 -5.06 23.57 5.18
CA ASP A 32 -6.23 22.96 4.54
C ASP A 32 -5.78 22.10 3.34
N ILE A 33 -5.98 20.78 3.41
CA ILE A 33 -5.57 19.87 2.35
C ILE A 33 -6.29 20.15 1.03
N ASN A 34 -7.50 20.73 1.06
CA ASN A 34 -8.23 21.08 -0.16
C ASN A 34 -7.56 22.19 -0.98
N THR A 35 -6.65 22.97 -0.38
CA THR A 35 -5.81 23.95 -1.09
C THR A 35 -4.67 23.28 -1.87
N VAL A 36 -4.25 22.09 -1.42
CA VAL A 36 -3.24 21.28 -2.09
C VAL A 36 -3.90 20.43 -3.16
N SER A 37 -4.88 19.61 -2.78
CA SER A 37 -5.62 18.77 -3.69
C SER A 37 -7.03 18.54 -3.15
N LYS A 38 -8.04 18.85 -3.95
CA LYS A 38 -9.43 18.52 -3.59
C LYS A 38 -9.56 17.00 -3.49
N THR A 39 -10.03 16.54 -2.33
CA THR A 39 -10.18 15.12 -2.04
C THR A 39 -11.45 14.56 -2.71
N ASN A 40 -11.35 13.33 -3.24
CA ASN A 40 -12.46 12.48 -3.69
C ASN A 40 -11.89 11.07 -3.94
N LEU A 41 -11.38 10.44 -2.88
CA LEU A 41 -10.76 9.11 -2.97
C LEU A 41 -11.79 8.04 -3.34
N SER A 42 -13.02 8.16 -2.84
CA SER A 42 -14.08 7.19 -3.09
C SER A 42 -14.50 7.10 -4.56
N GLY A 43 -14.41 8.22 -5.31
CA GLY A 43 -14.61 8.25 -6.76
C GLY A 43 -13.45 7.67 -7.57
N LYS A 44 -12.32 7.39 -6.92
CA LYS A 44 -11.07 6.89 -7.52
C LYS A 44 -10.71 5.48 -7.05
N ALA A 45 -11.48 4.92 -6.12
CA ALA A 45 -11.26 3.60 -5.59
C ALA A 45 -11.58 2.50 -6.62
N TYR A 46 -10.83 1.40 -6.53
CA TYR A 46 -11.00 0.21 -7.35
C TYR A 46 -12.43 -0.30 -7.29
N LYS A 47 -13.00 -0.59 -8.46
CA LYS A 47 -14.41 -0.96 -8.63
C LYS A 47 -14.63 -2.46 -8.74
N GLY A 48 -13.57 -3.24 -8.90
CA GLY A 48 -13.65 -4.69 -8.91
C GLY A 48 -13.77 -5.25 -7.50
N VAL A 49 -14.32 -6.45 -7.42
CA VAL A 49 -14.43 -7.25 -6.19
C VAL A 49 -13.07 -7.82 -5.81
N ILE A 50 -12.75 -7.83 -4.52
CA ILE A 50 -11.51 -8.42 -3.99
C ILE A 50 -11.88 -9.56 -3.03
N ALA A 51 -11.57 -10.80 -3.42
CA ALA A 51 -11.97 -12.00 -2.69
C ALA A 51 -11.21 -12.19 -1.36
N GLY A 52 -10.02 -11.60 -1.23
CA GLY A 52 -9.19 -11.70 -0.02
C GLY A 52 -9.73 -10.98 1.22
N TRP A 53 -10.85 -10.27 1.11
CA TRP A 53 -11.50 -9.56 2.23
C TRP A 53 -12.92 -10.10 2.47
N PRO A 54 -13.40 -10.13 3.73
CA PRO A 54 -14.78 -10.52 4.04
C PRO A 54 -15.85 -9.76 3.24
N GLY A 55 -16.88 -10.49 2.81
CA GLY A 55 -18.09 -9.89 2.25
C GLY A 55 -18.10 -9.64 0.75
N ASN A 56 -17.09 -10.10 0.00
CA ASN A 56 -17.05 -10.02 -1.47
C ASN A 56 -17.24 -8.58 -2.00
N MET A 57 -16.64 -7.62 -1.29
CA MET A 57 -16.79 -6.19 -1.54
C MET A 57 -15.91 -5.72 -2.70
N THR A 58 -16.36 -4.68 -3.40
CA THR A 58 -15.48 -3.88 -4.26
C THR A 58 -14.46 -3.11 -3.43
N GLY A 59 -13.36 -2.66 -4.04
CA GLY A 59 -12.36 -1.84 -3.33
C GLY A 59 -12.95 -0.57 -2.69
N LYS A 60 -13.93 0.06 -3.33
CA LYS A 60 -14.66 1.21 -2.76
C LYS A 60 -15.48 0.80 -1.53
N GLU A 61 -16.28 -0.26 -1.64
CA GLU A 61 -17.12 -0.76 -0.53
C GLU A 61 -16.27 -1.23 0.64
N MET A 62 -15.14 -1.86 0.36
CA MET A 62 -14.16 -2.28 1.37
C MET A 62 -13.62 -1.09 2.15
N LEU A 63 -13.16 -0.01 1.49
CA LEU A 63 -12.68 1.19 2.17
C LEU A 63 -13.79 1.85 3.01
N GLN A 64 -15.01 1.91 2.48
CA GLN A 64 -16.16 2.43 3.20
C GLN A 64 -16.46 1.60 4.46
N SER A 65 -16.52 0.27 4.34
CA SER A 65 -16.72 -0.64 5.45
C SER A 65 -15.60 -0.54 6.49
N MET A 66 -14.32 -0.45 6.07
CA MET A 66 -13.20 -0.27 7.00
C MET A 66 -13.29 1.07 7.75
N ILE A 67 -13.72 2.16 7.10
CA ILE A 67 -13.95 3.46 7.74
C ILE A 67 -15.09 3.37 8.76
N GLU A 68 -16.15 2.64 8.42
CA GLU A 68 -17.29 2.41 9.31
C GLU A 68 -16.86 1.69 10.58
N MET A 69 -16.20 0.54 10.41
CA MET A 69 -15.68 -0.25 11.52
C MET A 69 -14.61 0.50 12.33
N ALA A 70 -13.77 1.32 11.69
CA ALA A 70 -12.81 2.17 12.39
C ALA A 70 -13.50 3.19 13.30
N ALA A 71 -14.63 3.76 12.87
CA ALA A 71 -15.37 4.72 13.70
C ALA A 71 -16.03 4.04 14.90
N GLU A 72 -16.49 2.80 14.75
CA GLU A 72 -17.13 2.02 15.81
C GLU A 72 -16.12 1.52 16.85
N THR A 73 -14.94 1.11 16.41
CA THR A 73 -13.91 0.47 17.26
C THR A 73 -12.83 1.46 17.76
N GLY A 74 -12.92 2.74 17.38
CA GLY A 74 -11.83 3.69 17.61
C GLY A 74 -10.54 3.34 16.86
N GLY A 75 -10.68 2.62 15.74
CA GLY A 75 -9.61 2.22 14.82
C GLY A 75 -8.92 0.89 15.16
N TYR A 76 -9.28 0.25 16.27
CA TYR A 76 -8.74 -1.05 16.67
C TYR A 76 -9.83 -1.98 17.20
N ASP A 77 -10.09 -3.05 16.45
CA ASP A 77 -10.94 -4.16 16.83
C ASP A 77 -10.10 -5.21 17.55
N ALA A 78 -10.25 -5.28 18.88
CA ALA A 78 -9.55 -6.26 19.70
C ALA A 78 -10.11 -7.68 19.57
N GLU A 79 -11.39 -7.81 19.22
CA GLU A 79 -12.08 -9.10 19.11
C GLU A 79 -11.60 -9.85 17.86
N HIS A 80 -11.55 -9.16 16.72
CA HIS A 80 -11.16 -9.75 15.44
C HIS A 80 -9.69 -9.49 15.07
N GLY A 81 -8.97 -8.69 15.85
CA GLY A 81 -7.55 -8.39 15.63
C GLY A 81 -7.30 -7.43 14.46
N TYR A 82 -8.22 -6.50 14.18
CA TYR A 82 -8.06 -5.52 13.11
C TYR A 82 -7.57 -4.17 13.60
N ASP A 83 -6.46 -3.70 13.07
CA ASP A 83 -6.08 -2.29 13.11
C ASP A 83 -6.54 -1.62 11.82
N TYR A 84 -7.76 -1.04 11.85
CA TYR A 84 -8.34 -0.38 10.69
C TYR A 84 -7.54 0.84 10.25
N THR A 85 -6.79 1.48 11.15
CA THR A 85 -5.89 2.57 10.77
C THR A 85 -4.82 2.06 9.81
N GLN A 86 -4.23 0.89 10.06
CA GLN A 86 -3.29 0.28 9.13
C GLN A 86 -3.96 -0.22 7.86
N LEU A 87 -5.09 -0.92 7.96
CA LEU A 87 -5.81 -1.46 6.81
C LEU A 87 -6.21 -0.35 5.82
N ILE A 88 -6.89 0.70 6.30
CA ILE A 88 -7.28 1.86 5.47
C ILE A 88 -6.02 2.49 4.87
N SER A 89 -5.00 2.75 5.68
CA SER A 89 -3.77 3.40 5.24
C SER A 89 -3.07 2.63 4.12
N LYS A 90 -2.90 1.30 4.25
CA LYS A 90 -2.14 0.50 3.29
C LYS A 90 -2.98 0.11 2.08
N PHE A 91 -4.23 -0.30 2.28
CA PHE A 91 -5.10 -0.66 1.16
C PHE A 91 -5.41 0.54 0.27
N THR A 92 -5.60 1.75 0.82
CA THR A 92 -5.80 2.97 -0.01
C THR A 92 -4.62 3.20 -0.97
N MET A 93 -3.39 2.83 -0.58
CA MET A 93 -2.23 2.98 -1.47
C MET A 93 -2.40 2.12 -2.73
N GLY A 94 -2.91 0.90 -2.62
CA GLY A 94 -3.21 0.04 -3.76
C GLY A 94 -4.51 0.39 -4.45
N GLY A 95 -5.61 0.24 -3.71
CA GLY A 95 -6.98 0.38 -4.18
C GLY A 95 -7.34 1.76 -4.69
N VAL A 96 -6.52 2.79 -4.44
CA VAL A 96 -6.65 4.09 -5.11
C VAL A 96 -5.41 4.41 -5.93
N PHE A 97 -4.23 4.52 -5.33
CA PHE A 97 -3.10 5.16 -6.02
C PHE A 97 -2.49 4.27 -7.10
N TYR A 98 -2.17 3.03 -6.75
CA TYR A 98 -1.63 2.06 -7.69
C TYR A 98 -2.64 1.72 -8.80
N HIS A 99 -3.91 1.48 -8.44
CA HIS A 99 -5.00 1.27 -9.40
C HIS A 99 -5.13 2.44 -10.38
N GLN A 100 -5.23 3.67 -9.86
CA GLN A 100 -5.38 4.84 -10.71
C GLN A 100 -4.18 5.03 -11.64
N ALA A 101 -2.96 4.84 -11.16
CA ALA A 101 -1.77 4.94 -11.99
C ALA A 101 -1.75 3.84 -13.07
N CYS A 102 -1.79 2.57 -12.67
CA CYS A 102 -1.43 1.45 -13.54
C CYS A 102 -2.57 0.86 -14.36
N ASP A 103 -3.79 0.81 -13.82
CA ASP A 103 -4.95 0.24 -14.50
C ASP A 103 -5.72 1.30 -15.30
N ASN A 104 -5.66 2.58 -14.87
CA ASN A 104 -6.41 3.66 -15.51
C ASN A 104 -5.52 4.57 -16.38
N TYR A 105 -4.59 5.32 -15.77
CA TYR A 105 -3.84 6.34 -16.50
C TYR A 105 -2.76 5.77 -17.43
N LEU A 106 -1.98 4.79 -16.98
CA LEU A 106 -0.88 4.21 -17.75
C LEU A 106 -1.31 3.06 -18.68
N ASP A 107 -2.55 2.58 -18.56
CA ASP A 107 -3.14 1.60 -19.47
C ASP A 107 -4.18 2.23 -20.41
N GLU A 108 -5.45 2.33 -20.00
CA GLU A 108 -6.55 2.75 -20.87
C GLU A 108 -6.30 4.10 -21.56
N LYS A 109 -5.66 5.05 -20.85
CA LYS A 109 -5.36 6.39 -21.37
C LYS A 109 -4.05 6.46 -22.15
N MET A 110 -3.33 5.37 -22.36
CA MET A 110 -2.19 5.32 -23.28
C MET A 110 -2.57 4.85 -24.70
N ASN A 111 -3.86 4.67 -24.95
CA ASN A 111 -4.41 4.40 -26.28
C ASN A 111 -4.58 5.68 -27.11
N ALA A 112 -4.61 5.54 -28.44
CA ALA A 112 -4.61 6.66 -29.39
C ALA A 112 -5.81 7.61 -29.21
N ASP A 113 -7.01 7.03 -29.03
CA ASP A 113 -8.27 7.78 -29.05
C ASP A 113 -8.69 8.33 -27.68
N ASN A 114 -7.95 7.99 -26.63
CA ASN A 114 -8.25 8.42 -25.27
C ASN A 114 -7.32 9.57 -24.88
N LYS A 115 -7.84 10.80 -24.75
CA LYS A 115 -7.06 12.01 -24.36
C LYS A 115 -5.82 12.24 -25.25
N PRO A 116 -5.95 12.40 -26.58
CA PRO A 116 -4.82 12.35 -27.50
C PRO A 116 -3.79 13.48 -27.29
N ASN A 117 -2.58 13.30 -27.85
CA ASN A 117 -1.50 14.29 -27.74
C ASN A 117 -1.67 15.50 -28.66
N ASN A 118 -2.53 15.41 -29.68
CA ASN A 118 -2.78 16.50 -30.62
C ASN A 118 -3.96 17.41 -30.25
N LYS A 119 -4.42 17.33 -29.01
CA LYS A 119 -5.49 18.18 -28.50
C LYS A 119 -5.14 18.67 -27.11
N PRO A 120 -5.50 19.91 -26.76
CA PRO A 120 -5.41 20.36 -25.38
C PRO A 120 -6.28 19.45 -24.51
N TYR A 121 -5.87 19.23 -23.26
CA TYR A 121 -6.63 18.38 -22.33
C TYR A 121 -8.08 18.87 -22.15
N LYS A 122 -8.25 20.19 -22.12
CA LYS A 122 -9.50 20.94 -22.06
C LYS A 122 -9.27 22.33 -22.64
N ASP A 123 -10.34 23.06 -22.94
CA ASP A 123 -10.25 24.43 -23.45
C ASP A 123 -9.37 25.32 -22.55
N GLY A 124 -8.41 26.01 -23.17
CA GLY A 124 -7.43 26.87 -22.49
C GLY A 124 -6.26 26.15 -21.82
N ALA A 125 -6.19 24.81 -21.86
CA ALA A 125 -5.00 24.09 -21.37
C ALA A 125 -3.82 24.28 -22.32
N TYR A 126 -2.64 24.57 -21.76
CA TYR A 126 -1.38 24.69 -22.51
C TYR A 126 -0.68 23.33 -22.71
N TYR A 127 -1.26 22.25 -22.18
CA TYR A 127 -0.76 20.89 -22.24
C TYR A 127 -1.78 19.96 -22.88
N THR A 128 -1.29 18.88 -23.47
CA THR A 128 -2.09 17.93 -24.23
C THR A 128 -2.86 16.98 -23.31
N GLY A 129 -3.84 16.28 -23.87
CA GLY A 129 -4.53 15.21 -23.14
C GLY A 129 -3.59 14.08 -22.68
N LYS A 130 -2.53 13.79 -23.44
CA LYS A 130 -1.54 12.76 -23.09
C LYS A 130 -0.63 13.21 -21.97
N GLU A 131 -0.11 14.42 -22.07
CA GLU A 131 0.70 15.03 -21.02
C GLU A 131 -0.05 15.03 -19.69
N HIS A 132 -1.30 15.50 -19.68
CA HIS A 132 -2.13 15.46 -18.48
C HIS A 132 -2.31 14.05 -17.90
N SER A 133 -2.59 13.07 -18.75
CA SER A 133 -2.82 11.69 -18.30
C SER A 133 -1.56 11.09 -17.68
N TRP A 134 -0.39 11.40 -18.24
CA TRP A 134 0.89 10.94 -17.73
C TRP A 134 1.27 11.63 -16.41
N ASP A 135 1.08 12.94 -16.33
CA ASP A 135 1.37 13.74 -15.14
C ASP A 135 0.45 13.37 -13.96
N GLU A 136 -0.81 13.03 -14.23
CA GLU A 136 -1.73 12.49 -13.23
C GLU A 136 -1.26 11.13 -12.67
N ALA A 137 -0.77 10.22 -13.53
CA ALA A 137 -0.19 8.96 -13.07
C ALA A 137 1.03 9.17 -12.17
N PHE A 138 1.89 10.13 -12.51
CA PHE A 138 3.03 10.51 -11.68
C PHE A 138 2.59 11.05 -10.32
N GLY A 139 1.52 11.85 -10.25
CA GLY A 139 0.96 12.33 -8.98
C GLY A 139 0.57 11.19 -8.02
N TYR A 140 0.02 10.09 -8.54
CA TYR A 140 -0.31 8.91 -7.73
C TYR A 140 0.90 8.11 -7.25
N TRP A 141 2.05 8.21 -7.94
CA TRP A 141 3.29 7.62 -7.47
C TRP A 141 3.74 8.26 -6.14
N GLY A 142 3.48 9.57 -6.01
CA GLY A 142 3.74 10.31 -4.79
C GLY A 142 5.23 10.62 -4.58
N ALA A 143 6.01 10.69 -5.65
CA ALA A 143 7.40 11.14 -5.58
C ALA A 143 7.50 12.66 -5.59
N ALA A 144 8.50 13.20 -4.87
CA ALA A 144 8.95 14.56 -5.06
C ALA A 144 9.43 14.76 -6.51
N ALA A 145 9.15 15.92 -7.09
CA ALA A 145 9.52 16.27 -8.47
C ALA A 145 11.04 16.23 -8.70
N HIS A 146 11.84 16.57 -7.68
CA HIS A 146 13.30 16.48 -7.70
C HIS A 146 13.85 15.14 -7.18
N GLY A 147 12.97 14.17 -6.90
CA GLY A 147 13.28 12.87 -6.31
C GLY A 147 14.40 12.09 -6.99
N ALA A 148 14.44 12.14 -8.33
CA ALA A 148 15.46 11.45 -9.13
C ALA A 148 16.88 11.99 -8.92
N SER A 149 17.04 13.22 -8.41
CA SER A 149 18.35 13.81 -8.12
C SER A 149 18.89 13.45 -6.72
N MET A 150 18.08 12.76 -5.91
CA MET A 150 18.42 12.40 -4.53
C MET A 150 18.83 10.94 -4.38
N THR A 151 19.69 10.68 -3.39
CA THR A 151 19.99 9.31 -2.96
C THR A 151 18.74 8.65 -2.34
N PRO A 152 18.67 7.30 -2.32
CA PRO A 152 17.58 6.59 -1.65
C PRO A 152 17.38 7.01 -0.19
N LYS A 153 18.48 7.26 0.55
CA LYS A 153 18.42 7.71 1.93
C LYS A 153 17.81 9.11 2.06
N GLN A 154 18.17 10.05 1.19
CA GLN A 154 17.58 11.39 1.19
C GLN A 154 16.08 11.31 0.87
N ASN A 155 15.69 10.56 -0.16
CA ASN A 155 14.29 10.31 -0.51
C ASN A 155 13.48 9.71 0.67
N TYR A 156 14.08 8.77 1.40
CA TYR A 156 13.47 8.21 2.60
C TYR A 156 13.35 9.24 3.73
N ASP A 157 14.40 10.04 3.96
CA ASP A 157 14.43 10.99 5.08
C ASP A 157 13.47 12.18 4.86
N ILE A 158 13.26 12.66 3.63
CA ILE A 158 12.26 13.70 3.36
C ILE A 158 10.83 13.21 3.63
N ALA A 159 10.49 11.97 3.23
CA ALA A 159 9.19 11.36 3.55
C ALA A 159 8.98 11.23 5.07
N LYS A 160 10.08 11.01 5.81
CA LYS A 160 10.07 10.92 7.27
C LYS A 160 10.13 12.28 7.97
N LYS A 161 10.14 13.40 7.23
CA LYS A 161 10.23 14.77 7.77
C LYS A 161 11.53 15.01 8.55
N LYS A 162 12.62 14.35 8.14
CA LYS A 162 13.93 14.37 8.81
C LYS A 162 14.99 15.16 8.05
N ASN A 163 14.65 15.70 6.88
CA ASN A 163 15.61 16.36 6.01
C ASN A 163 14.97 17.55 5.29
N MET A 164 14.81 18.66 6.01
CA MET A 164 14.26 19.91 5.46
C MET A 164 15.09 20.43 4.28
N ARG A 165 16.42 20.40 4.42
CA ARG A 165 17.37 20.94 3.42
C ARG A 165 17.17 20.32 2.04
N ASP A 166 16.96 19.01 1.97
CA ASP A 166 16.78 18.33 0.68
C ASP A 166 15.32 18.26 0.27
N ALA A 167 14.36 18.52 1.17
CA ALA A 167 12.95 18.63 0.83
C ALA A 167 12.66 19.97 0.14
N ASP A 168 13.08 21.09 0.76
CA ASP A 168 12.95 22.47 0.26
C ASP A 168 13.89 22.70 -0.94
N ALA A 169 13.46 22.23 -2.10
CA ALA A 169 14.26 22.22 -3.31
C ALA A 169 14.35 23.61 -3.95
N ASN A 170 13.33 24.45 -3.74
CA ASN A 170 13.31 25.82 -4.25
C ASN A 170 14.00 26.84 -3.30
N GLY A 171 14.26 26.46 -2.04
CA GLY A 171 14.96 27.27 -1.06
C GLY A 171 14.12 28.40 -0.44
N ASP A 172 12.79 28.28 -0.45
CA ASP A 172 11.88 29.29 0.10
C ASP A 172 11.62 29.14 1.61
N GLY A 173 12.16 28.09 2.23
CA GLY A 173 12.06 27.82 3.65
C GLY A 173 10.81 27.05 4.08
N VAL A 174 9.99 26.58 3.13
CA VAL A 174 8.81 25.73 3.37
C VAL A 174 8.77 24.56 2.39
N VAL A 175 8.22 23.42 2.80
CA VAL A 175 8.08 22.26 1.92
C VAL A 175 6.74 22.30 1.19
N ASN A 176 6.79 22.32 -0.14
CA ASN A 176 5.62 22.22 -0.99
C ASN A 176 5.10 20.77 -1.06
N LEU A 177 3.91 20.55 -0.51
CA LEU A 177 3.31 19.20 -0.45
C LEU A 177 2.94 18.59 -1.81
N LYS A 178 2.94 19.37 -2.90
CA LYS A 178 2.69 18.84 -4.25
C LYS A 178 3.95 18.35 -4.94
N SER A 179 5.09 18.98 -4.67
CA SER A 179 6.30 18.81 -5.49
C SER A 179 7.53 18.40 -4.71
N GLU A 180 7.58 18.58 -3.39
CA GLU A 180 8.83 18.51 -2.62
C GLU A 180 8.86 17.40 -1.58
N MET A 181 7.83 16.57 -1.54
CA MET A 181 7.69 15.50 -0.55
C MET A 181 7.35 14.16 -1.20
N ASN A 182 7.90 13.10 -0.61
CA ASN A 182 7.60 11.72 -0.97
C ASN A 182 6.46 11.17 -0.08
N TYR A 183 5.54 10.45 -0.70
CA TYR A 183 4.36 9.83 -0.08
C TYR A 183 4.24 8.36 -0.46
N ALA A 184 3.32 7.66 0.22
CA ALA A 184 2.83 6.33 -0.15
C ALA A 184 3.91 5.38 -0.69
N HIS A 185 3.74 4.84 -1.89
CA HIS A 185 4.64 3.83 -2.45
C HIS A 185 6.03 4.37 -2.82
N ALA A 186 6.17 5.65 -3.18
CA ALA A 186 7.48 6.28 -3.35
C ALA A 186 8.29 6.28 -2.02
N TYR A 187 7.63 6.49 -0.88
CA TYR A 187 8.26 6.30 0.43
C TYR A 187 8.69 4.84 0.66
N TYR A 188 7.88 3.85 0.30
CA TYR A 188 8.26 2.45 0.45
C TYR A 188 9.44 2.07 -0.44
N ALA A 189 9.41 2.47 -1.72
CA ALA A 189 10.48 2.23 -2.66
C ALA A 189 11.82 2.81 -2.17
N SER A 190 11.85 4.08 -1.75
CA SER A 190 13.06 4.67 -1.15
C SER A 190 13.50 3.96 0.14
N GLY A 191 12.55 3.43 0.90
CA GLY A 191 12.79 2.63 2.10
C GLY A 191 13.43 1.26 1.83
N PHE A 192 13.14 0.64 0.68
CA PHE A 192 13.80 -0.58 0.22
C PHE A 192 15.15 -0.28 -0.42
N ASP A 193 15.20 0.72 -1.30
CA ASP A 193 16.40 1.10 -2.05
C ASP A 193 17.55 1.57 -1.15
N LYS A 194 17.25 2.23 -0.02
CA LYS A 194 18.30 2.60 0.95
C LYS A 194 18.99 1.40 1.58
N GLY A 195 18.44 0.19 1.46
CA GLY A 195 19.06 -1.06 1.85
C GLY A 195 20.14 -1.53 0.86
N GLY A 196 20.26 -0.89 -0.31
CA GLY A 196 21.32 -1.13 -1.29
C GLY A 196 21.15 -2.37 -2.17
N LYS A 197 19.97 -3.02 -2.13
CA LYS A 197 19.66 -4.21 -2.95
C LYS A 197 18.72 -3.93 -4.12
N THR A 198 18.10 -2.76 -4.13
CA THR A 198 17.05 -2.37 -5.10
C THR A 198 17.25 -0.93 -5.52
N GLU A 199 16.60 -0.57 -6.62
CA GLU A 199 16.59 0.78 -7.21
C GLU A 199 15.19 1.14 -7.74
N TYR A 200 14.14 0.64 -7.08
CA TYR A 200 12.76 0.79 -7.53
C TYR A 200 12.34 2.25 -7.65
N TYR A 201 12.69 3.09 -6.68
CA TYR A 201 12.34 4.50 -6.67
C TYR A 201 12.88 5.21 -7.91
N ASN A 202 14.18 5.04 -8.18
CA ASN A 202 14.82 5.69 -9.30
C ASN A 202 14.30 5.11 -10.62
N THR A 203 14.24 3.78 -10.75
CA THR A 203 13.72 3.11 -11.95
C THR A 203 12.32 3.59 -12.34
N ILE A 204 11.39 3.66 -11.38
CA ILE A 204 10.02 4.13 -11.62
C ILE A 204 10.00 5.61 -11.97
N THR A 205 10.70 6.44 -11.19
CA THR A 205 10.70 7.90 -11.36
C THR A 205 11.35 8.30 -12.69
N GLN A 206 12.45 7.65 -13.07
CA GLN A 206 13.13 7.88 -14.33
C GLN A 206 12.24 7.47 -15.52
N ALA A 207 11.55 6.32 -15.45
CA ALA A 207 10.62 5.92 -16.49
C ALA A 207 9.45 6.92 -16.66
N PHE A 208 8.98 7.55 -15.58
CA PHE A 208 8.04 8.68 -15.68
C PHE A 208 8.65 9.89 -16.40
N ILE A 209 9.90 10.26 -16.09
CA ILE A 209 10.59 11.37 -16.75
C ILE A 209 10.77 11.07 -18.25
N ASP A 210 11.27 9.88 -18.59
CA ASP A 210 11.55 9.47 -19.97
C ASP A 210 10.26 9.42 -20.81
N GLY A 211 9.20 8.84 -20.26
CA GLY A 211 7.90 8.81 -20.93
C GLY A 211 7.30 10.21 -21.11
N ARG A 212 7.47 11.11 -20.13
CA ARG A 212 7.02 12.50 -20.25
C ARG A 212 7.78 13.26 -21.34
N GLN A 213 9.09 13.02 -21.46
CA GLN A 213 9.94 13.57 -22.52
C GLN A 213 9.55 13.04 -23.90
N ALA A 214 9.27 11.74 -24.03
CA ALA A 214 8.79 11.14 -25.29
C ALA A 214 7.46 11.76 -25.75
N ILE A 215 6.52 11.98 -24.83
CA ILE A 215 5.24 12.66 -25.12
C ILE A 215 5.47 14.11 -25.54
N ALA A 216 6.28 14.86 -24.78
CA ALA A 216 6.58 16.26 -25.07
C ALA A 216 7.29 16.44 -26.41
N GLY A 217 8.23 15.54 -26.73
CA GLY A 217 9.04 15.58 -27.94
C GLY A 217 8.25 15.44 -29.24
N ALA A 218 6.98 14.98 -29.15
CA ALA A 218 6.06 15.03 -30.27
C ALA A 218 5.47 16.44 -30.52
N ASN A 219 5.81 17.45 -29.70
CA ASN A 219 5.46 18.86 -29.90
C ASN A 219 3.96 19.12 -30.12
N GLY A 220 3.09 18.40 -29.41
CA GLY A 220 1.64 18.52 -29.57
C GLY A 220 1.09 17.90 -30.84
N GLU A 221 1.88 17.10 -31.58
CA GLU A 221 1.39 16.28 -32.68
C GLU A 221 0.82 14.95 -32.20
N ALA A 222 0.06 14.29 -33.07
CA ALA A 222 -0.46 12.97 -32.79
C ALA A 222 0.71 11.98 -32.67
N LEU A 223 0.75 11.22 -31.57
CA LEU A 223 1.79 10.21 -31.37
C LEU A 223 1.65 9.13 -32.44
N THR A 224 2.75 8.80 -33.11
CA THR A 224 2.84 7.64 -34.00
C THR A 224 2.70 6.33 -33.22
N ASP A 225 2.41 5.24 -33.92
CA ASP A 225 2.30 3.91 -33.31
C ASP A 225 3.60 3.51 -32.59
N ALA A 226 4.76 3.87 -33.16
CA ALA A 226 6.07 3.62 -32.57
C ALA A 226 6.26 4.40 -31.26
N GLN A 227 5.95 5.70 -31.25
CA GLN A 227 6.04 6.53 -30.03
C GLN A 227 5.07 6.04 -28.95
N ARG A 228 3.85 5.62 -29.33
CA ARG A 228 2.90 5.04 -28.37
C ARG A 228 3.41 3.71 -27.81
N ALA A 229 4.02 2.86 -28.63
CA ALA A 229 4.63 1.62 -28.16
C ALA A 229 5.81 1.88 -27.19
N GLU A 230 6.60 2.92 -27.45
CA GLU A 230 7.67 3.38 -26.55
C GLU A 230 7.11 3.85 -25.20
N ILE A 231 6.10 4.73 -25.20
CA ILE A 231 5.44 5.22 -23.98
C ILE A 231 4.82 4.08 -23.16
N LYS A 232 4.17 3.12 -23.84
CA LYS A 232 3.67 1.89 -23.21
C LYS A 232 4.79 0.98 -22.70
N GLY A 233 6.01 1.10 -23.23
CA GLY A 233 7.22 0.50 -22.67
C GLY A 233 7.54 1.06 -21.29
N TYR A 234 7.61 2.39 -21.17
CA TYR A 234 7.84 3.04 -19.87
C TYR A 234 6.72 2.75 -18.87
N ALA A 235 5.45 2.75 -19.30
CA ALA A 235 4.32 2.35 -18.44
C ALA A 235 4.50 0.95 -17.84
N ARG A 236 4.96 -0.03 -18.63
CA ARG A 236 5.24 -1.39 -18.14
C ARG A 236 6.40 -1.42 -17.14
N VAL A 237 7.46 -0.64 -17.37
CA VAL A 237 8.58 -0.51 -16.41
C VAL A 237 8.08 0.06 -15.08
N ILE A 238 7.27 1.11 -15.12
CA ILE A 238 6.66 1.72 -13.94
C ILE A 238 5.84 0.68 -13.16
N CYS A 239 4.85 0.07 -13.82
CA CYS A 239 3.87 -0.76 -13.12
C CYS A 239 4.44 -2.08 -12.60
N SER A 240 5.39 -2.69 -13.31
CA SER A 240 6.05 -3.92 -12.84
C SER A 240 7.00 -3.67 -11.67
N ASN A 241 7.72 -2.55 -11.63
CA ASN A 241 8.55 -2.21 -10.47
C ASN A 241 7.69 -1.76 -9.29
N TRP A 242 6.58 -1.07 -9.54
CA TRP A 242 5.64 -0.69 -8.48
C TRP A 242 5.00 -1.93 -7.85
N GLU A 243 4.60 -2.93 -8.63
CA GLU A 243 4.14 -4.23 -8.13
C GLU A 243 5.18 -4.87 -7.20
N LYS A 244 6.46 -4.85 -7.58
CA LYS A 244 7.55 -5.35 -6.72
C LYS A 244 7.67 -4.57 -5.42
N VAL A 245 7.51 -3.25 -5.43
CA VAL A 245 7.49 -2.44 -4.18
C VAL A 245 6.38 -2.90 -3.23
N ILE A 246 5.19 -3.22 -3.77
CA ILE A 246 4.08 -3.74 -2.97
C ILE A 246 4.42 -5.15 -2.46
N ALA A 247 4.95 -6.03 -3.30
CA ALA A 247 5.35 -7.39 -2.92
C ALA A 247 6.46 -7.40 -1.85
N GLU A 248 7.42 -6.47 -1.90
CA GLU A 248 8.45 -6.28 -0.87
C GLU A 248 7.82 -5.88 0.47
N ALA A 249 6.76 -5.07 0.44
CA ALA A 249 5.99 -4.74 1.63
C ALA A 249 5.26 -5.97 2.20
N VAL A 250 4.60 -6.76 1.34
CA VAL A 250 3.98 -8.04 1.74
C VAL A 250 5.01 -8.97 2.38
N PHE A 251 6.16 -9.17 1.74
CA PHE A 251 7.27 -9.97 2.29
C PHE A 251 7.71 -9.47 3.67
N LYS A 252 7.93 -8.16 3.79
CA LYS A 252 8.38 -7.52 5.04
C LYS A 252 7.38 -7.71 6.16
N TYR A 253 6.10 -7.51 5.88
CA TYR A 253 5.06 -7.58 6.91
C TYR A 253 4.70 -9.01 7.27
N ALA A 254 4.81 -9.98 6.35
CA ALA A 254 4.73 -11.40 6.70
C ALA A 254 5.81 -11.78 7.74
N GLY A 255 7.05 -11.33 7.57
CA GLY A 255 8.12 -11.53 8.55
C GLY A 255 7.90 -10.81 9.89
N SER A 256 7.27 -9.63 9.87
CA SER A 256 6.85 -8.93 11.09
C SER A 256 5.78 -9.73 11.84
N VAL A 257 4.74 -10.17 11.14
CA VAL A 257 3.62 -10.96 11.68
C VAL A 257 4.15 -12.26 12.30
N TYR A 258 5.02 -12.99 11.60
CA TYR A 258 5.71 -14.17 12.15
C TYR A 258 6.38 -13.85 13.50
N SER A 259 7.15 -12.76 13.56
CA SER A 259 7.83 -12.37 14.80
C SER A 259 6.86 -11.97 15.91
N ASN A 260 5.69 -11.44 15.56
CA ASN A 260 4.69 -11.04 16.55
C ASN A 260 3.86 -12.21 17.05
N ILE A 261 3.64 -13.25 16.24
CA ILE A 261 3.08 -14.52 16.71
C ILE A 261 3.95 -15.10 17.82
N GLU A 262 5.27 -15.17 17.62
CA GLU A 262 6.20 -15.65 18.65
C GLU A 262 6.18 -14.78 19.91
N ALA A 263 6.09 -13.45 19.75
CA ALA A 263 5.98 -12.53 20.87
C ALA A 263 4.66 -12.70 21.66
N VAL A 264 3.52 -12.89 20.97
CA VAL A 264 2.23 -13.17 21.62
C VAL A 264 2.30 -14.48 22.38
N LYS A 265 2.79 -15.56 21.76
CA LYS A 265 2.94 -16.87 22.41
C LYS A 265 3.80 -16.80 23.67
N ALA A 266 4.87 -16.02 23.67
CA ALA A 266 5.73 -15.84 24.84
C ALA A 266 4.98 -15.24 26.05
N THR A 267 3.90 -14.48 25.82
CA THR A 267 3.07 -13.91 26.89
C THR A 267 1.96 -14.86 27.38
N MET A 268 1.63 -15.92 26.65
CA MET A 268 0.54 -16.86 26.98
C MET A 268 0.88 -17.83 28.13
N GLY A 269 2.14 -17.88 28.58
CA GLY A 269 2.64 -18.84 29.58
C GLY A 269 2.29 -18.55 31.05
N GLY A 270 1.47 -17.53 31.34
CA GLY A 270 1.08 -17.18 32.72
C GLY A 270 -0.43 -17.21 32.92
N ASN A 271 -0.91 -17.78 34.04
CA ASN A 271 -2.35 -17.85 34.36
C ASN A 271 -3.00 -16.49 34.74
N MET A 272 -2.29 -15.37 34.54
CA MET A 272 -2.62 -14.05 35.13
C MET A 272 -3.19 -13.04 34.14
N TRP A 273 -3.25 -13.35 32.84
CA TRP A 273 -3.94 -12.51 31.84
C TRP A 273 -5.47 -12.48 32.05
N THR A 274 -6.00 -13.41 32.84
CA THR A 274 -7.40 -13.43 33.28
C THR A 274 -7.66 -12.50 34.48
N VAL A 275 -6.61 -11.97 35.12
CA VAL A 275 -6.72 -11.01 36.23
C VAL A 275 -6.69 -9.60 35.66
N ASP A 276 -7.81 -8.90 35.80
CA ASP A 276 -7.96 -7.54 35.29
C ASP A 276 -6.95 -6.57 35.91
N GLY A 277 -6.37 -5.70 35.08
CA GLY A 277 -5.36 -4.71 35.48
C GLY A 277 -3.95 -5.24 35.80
N SER A 278 -3.66 -6.54 35.62
CA SER A 278 -2.32 -7.08 35.88
C SER A 278 -1.28 -6.63 34.84
N ALA A 279 -0.01 -6.49 35.25
CA ALA A 279 1.08 -6.13 34.32
C ALA A 279 1.25 -7.14 33.17
N ALA A 280 1.04 -8.43 33.45
CA ALA A 280 1.09 -9.50 32.45
C ALA A 280 -0.07 -9.41 31.44
N LYS A 281 -1.28 -9.04 31.88
CA LYS A 281 -2.41 -8.76 30.98
C LYS A 281 -2.08 -7.59 30.05
N THR A 282 -1.59 -6.49 30.60
CA THR A 282 -1.18 -5.31 29.80
C THR A 282 -0.11 -5.65 28.77
N GLU A 283 0.87 -6.47 29.13
CA GLU A 283 1.91 -6.93 28.21
C GLU A 283 1.34 -7.81 27.09
N HIS A 284 0.45 -8.75 27.43
CA HIS A 284 -0.23 -9.60 26.46
C HIS A 284 -1.08 -8.77 25.48
N GLU A 285 -1.90 -7.85 25.98
CA GLU A 285 -2.72 -6.96 25.15
C GLU A 285 -1.87 -6.08 24.22
N ALA A 286 -0.74 -5.57 24.71
CA ALA A 286 0.20 -4.82 23.89
C ALA A 286 0.85 -5.69 22.79
N ALA A 287 1.16 -6.95 23.08
CA ALA A 287 1.67 -7.91 22.09
C ALA A 287 0.61 -8.22 21.02
N VAL A 288 -0.64 -8.49 21.42
CA VAL A 288 -1.76 -8.77 20.50
C VAL A 288 -2.08 -7.55 19.64
N LYS A 289 -2.12 -6.35 20.21
CA LYS A 289 -2.33 -5.11 19.45
C LYS A 289 -1.23 -4.86 18.43
N LYS A 290 0.03 -5.15 18.79
CA LYS A 290 1.16 -5.04 17.86
C LYS A 290 1.04 -6.07 16.72
N TYR A 291 0.64 -7.30 17.03
CA TYR A 291 0.36 -8.32 16.03
C TYR A 291 -0.75 -7.90 15.07
N ALA A 292 -1.90 -7.44 15.58
CA ALA A 292 -3.03 -6.91 14.80
C ALA A 292 -2.61 -5.76 13.87
N LYS A 293 -1.79 -4.83 14.38
CA LYS A 293 -1.22 -3.74 13.58
C LYS A 293 -0.45 -4.26 12.37
N TYR A 294 0.52 -5.15 12.59
CA TYR A 294 1.37 -5.63 11.49
C TYR A 294 0.62 -6.58 10.54
N TRP A 295 -0.38 -7.31 11.02
CA TRP A 295 -1.30 -8.04 10.16
C TRP A 295 -2.12 -7.07 9.30
N GLY A 296 -2.61 -5.96 9.85
CA GLY A 296 -3.31 -4.93 9.08
C GLY A 296 -2.44 -4.29 8.00
N GLU A 297 -1.14 -4.09 8.27
CA GLU A 297 -0.19 -3.65 7.25
C GLU A 297 0.02 -4.71 6.16
N LEU A 298 0.19 -5.98 6.55
CA LEU A 298 0.32 -7.11 5.62
C LEU A 298 -0.90 -7.23 4.71
N ALA A 299 -2.10 -7.32 5.29
CA ALA A 299 -3.35 -7.50 4.58
C ALA A 299 -3.62 -6.34 3.61
N GLY A 300 -3.41 -5.09 4.04
CA GLY A 300 -3.61 -3.95 3.16
C GLY A 300 -2.70 -3.97 1.92
N PHE A 301 -1.44 -4.40 2.05
CA PHE A 301 -0.55 -4.56 0.90
C PHE A 301 -0.84 -5.79 0.05
N SER A 302 -1.24 -6.92 0.64
CA SER A 302 -1.62 -8.10 -0.16
C SER A 302 -2.88 -7.83 -0.99
N LEU A 303 -3.89 -7.17 -0.40
CA LEU A 303 -5.09 -6.73 -1.11
C LEU A 303 -4.77 -5.74 -2.24
N SER A 304 -3.74 -4.90 -2.05
CA SER A 304 -3.29 -3.93 -3.06
C SER A 304 -2.74 -4.57 -4.33
N LEU A 305 -2.17 -5.78 -4.27
CA LEU A 305 -1.65 -6.47 -5.46
C LEU A 305 -2.76 -6.86 -6.44
N HIS A 306 -4.00 -7.02 -5.96
CA HIS A 306 -5.16 -7.35 -6.80
C HIS A 306 -5.71 -6.17 -7.62
N THR A 307 -5.16 -4.96 -7.46
CA THR A 307 -5.77 -3.74 -8.01
C THR A 307 -5.04 -3.16 -9.22
N SER A 308 -4.11 -3.90 -9.83
CA SER A 308 -3.25 -3.46 -10.95
C SER A 308 -3.89 -3.54 -12.34
N GLY A 309 -5.08 -4.17 -12.45
CA GLY A 309 -5.68 -4.57 -13.72
C GLY A 309 -5.22 -5.95 -14.21
N LEU A 310 -4.12 -6.49 -13.66
CA LEU A 310 -3.65 -7.84 -13.95
C LEU A 310 -4.33 -8.84 -13.01
N ASN A 311 -4.84 -9.93 -13.60
CA ASN A 311 -5.39 -11.04 -12.84
C ASN A 311 -4.23 -11.92 -12.33
N LEU A 312 -4.04 -11.95 -11.00
CA LEU A 312 -3.02 -12.78 -10.34
C LEU A 312 -3.33 -14.29 -10.37
N GLY A 313 -4.53 -14.69 -10.77
CA GLY A 313 -4.94 -16.09 -10.91
C GLY A 313 -4.70 -16.90 -9.64
N GLU A 314 -4.06 -18.06 -9.78
CA GLU A 314 -3.73 -18.96 -8.67
C GLU A 314 -2.84 -18.31 -7.60
N ILE A 315 -1.92 -17.43 -8.02
CA ILE A 315 -1.00 -16.73 -7.10
C ILE A 315 -1.79 -15.86 -6.13
N GLY A 316 -2.78 -15.12 -6.65
CA GLY A 316 -3.68 -14.30 -5.83
C GLY A 316 -4.48 -15.13 -4.83
N VAL A 317 -5.09 -16.23 -5.28
CA VAL A 317 -5.85 -17.14 -4.42
C VAL A 317 -4.97 -17.75 -3.31
N LYS A 318 -3.75 -18.18 -3.65
CA LYS A 318 -2.80 -18.73 -2.69
C LYS A 318 -2.36 -17.69 -1.66
N MET A 319 -2.09 -16.47 -2.10
CA MET A 319 -1.75 -15.36 -1.20
C MET A 319 -2.89 -15.06 -0.22
N ASP A 320 -4.13 -14.92 -0.70
CA ASP A 320 -5.29 -14.62 0.13
C ASP A 320 -5.52 -15.71 1.20
N ARG A 321 -5.36 -16.99 0.83
CA ARG A 321 -5.45 -18.11 1.78
C ARG A 321 -4.35 -18.10 2.85
N LEU A 322 -3.14 -17.69 2.49
CA LEU A 322 -2.02 -17.60 3.43
C LEU A 322 -2.17 -16.43 4.41
N VAL A 323 -2.60 -15.27 3.92
CA VAL A 323 -2.86 -14.06 4.75
C VAL A 323 -4.08 -14.27 5.64
N GLY A 324 -5.09 -14.98 5.13
CA GLY A 324 -6.40 -15.13 5.76
C GLY A 324 -7.22 -13.85 5.64
N MET A 325 -8.53 -13.98 5.85
CA MET A 325 -9.43 -12.81 5.92
C MET A 325 -9.25 -12.03 7.22
N GLY A 326 -8.74 -12.68 8.27
CA GLY A 326 -8.27 -12.07 9.51
C GLY A 326 -7.05 -12.76 10.10
N PRO A 327 -6.38 -12.17 11.11
CA PRO A 327 -5.33 -12.85 11.84
C PRO A 327 -5.92 -14.03 12.65
N VAL A 328 -5.12 -15.07 12.88
CA VAL A 328 -5.48 -16.07 13.89
C VAL A 328 -5.26 -15.46 15.27
N MET A 329 -6.32 -15.40 16.08
CA MET A 329 -6.33 -14.83 17.42
C MET A 329 -5.80 -15.83 18.47
N PRO A 330 -5.36 -15.35 19.65
CA PRO A 330 -4.80 -16.23 20.70
C PRO A 330 -5.76 -17.30 21.21
N ASP A 331 -7.07 -17.07 21.09
CA ASP A 331 -8.13 -18.00 21.46
C ASP A 331 -8.45 -19.03 20.36
N GLY A 332 -7.71 -19.01 19.24
CA GLY A 332 -7.89 -19.91 18.11
C GLY A 332 -9.02 -19.53 17.17
N THR A 333 -9.60 -18.33 17.30
CA THR A 333 -10.57 -17.80 16.34
C THR A 333 -9.87 -17.12 15.16
N GLN A 334 -10.56 -17.07 14.01
CA GLN A 334 -10.12 -16.32 12.83
C GLN A 334 -11.33 -15.93 11.99
N VAL A 335 -11.39 -14.70 11.51
CA VAL A 335 -12.43 -14.28 10.57
C VAL A 335 -12.33 -15.09 9.28
N ASN A 336 -13.46 -15.66 8.85
CA ASN A 336 -13.58 -16.47 7.62
C ASN A 336 -14.61 -15.92 6.63
N GLY A 337 -15.25 -14.81 6.95
CA GLY A 337 -16.29 -14.22 6.12
C GLY A 337 -17.03 -13.09 6.81
N MET A 338 -18.14 -12.70 6.20
CA MET A 338 -19.06 -11.69 6.73
C MET A 338 -20.48 -12.10 6.37
N ASP A 339 -21.40 -11.99 7.32
CA ASP A 339 -22.84 -12.20 7.15
C ASP A 339 -23.60 -11.00 7.72
N VAL A 340 -24.49 -10.41 6.91
CA VAL A 340 -25.31 -9.23 7.25
C VAL A 340 -24.50 -8.10 7.95
N GLY A 341 -23.29 -7.82 7.47
CA GLY A 341 -22.42 -6.76 8.00
C GLY A 341 -21.62 -7.12 9.26
N SER A 342 -21.77 -8.34 9.79
CA SER A 342 -21.00 -8.85 10.93
C SER A 342 -19.98 -9.90 10.48
N TYR A 343 -18.80 -9.93 11.08
CA TYR A 343 -17.81 -10.95 10.75
C TYR A 343 -18.28 -12.35 11.20
N THR A 344 -18.01 -13.34 10.36
CA THR A 344 -18.11 -14.74 10.74
C THR A 344 -16.72 -15.25 11.11
N VAL A 345 -16.65 -16.12 12.11
CA VAL A 345 -15.39 -16.65 12.64
C VAL A 345 -15.35 -18.18 12.54
N ALA A 346 -14.18 -18.71 12.18
CA ALA A 346 -13.84 -20.11 12.35
C ALA A 346 -13.07 -20.30 13.67
N THR A 347 -13.29 -21.43 14.34
CA THR A 347 -12.58 -21.83 15.57
C THR A 347 -11.45 -22.82 15.26
N ASP A 348 -10.75 -23.25 16.31
CA ASP A 348 -9.74 -24.32 16.27
C ASP A 348 -8.56 -24.03 15.32
N LYS A 349 -8.25 -22.74 15.14
CA LYS A 349 -7.08 -22.29 14.39
C LYS A 349 -5.84 -22.29 15.28
N SER A 350 -4.69 -22.53 14.66
CA SER A 350 -3.40 -22.57 15.33
C SER A 350 -2.54 -21.39 14.90
N MET A 351 -2.06 -20.61 15.87
CA MET A 351 -1.07 -19.57 15.62
C MET A 351 0.24 -20.15 15.08
N ASP A 352 0.61 -21.39 15.44
CA ASP A 352 1.80 -22.06 14.90
C ASP A 352 1.64 -22.35 13.41
N SER A 353 0.48 -22.88 13.01
CA SER A 353 0.16 -23.09 11.59
C SER A 353 0.16 -21.76 10.82
N PHE A 354 -0.40 -20.70 11.41
CA PHE A 354 -0.43 -19.39 10.80
C PHE A 354 0.97 -18.74 10.68
N ALA A 355 1.88 -19.00 11.63
CA ALA A 355 3.28 -18.61 11.49
C ALA A 355 3.94 -19.29 10.27
N VAL A 356 3.65 -20.57 10.03
CA VAL A 356 4.11 -21.27 8.82
C VAL A 356 3.53 -20.65 7.55
N HIS A 357 2.29 -20.14 7.57
CA HIS A 357 1.73 -19.40 6.44
C HIS A 357 2.54 -18.16 6.10
N MET A 358 3.03 -17.42 7.11
CA MET A 358 3.86 -16.23 6.88
C MET A 358 5.19 -16.57 6.19
N LEU A 359 5.80 -17.72 6.52
CA LEU A 359 7.00 -18.22 5.83
C LEU A 359 6.69 -18.61 4.37
N LYS A 360 5.57 -19.30 4.14
CA LYS A 360 5.11 -19.63 2.78
C LYS A 360 4.81 -18.39 1.96
N LEU A 361 4.27 -17.35 2.59
CA LEU A 361 3.98 -16.08 1.94
C LEU A 361 5.27 -15.33 1.58
N GLN A 362 6.27 -15.29 2.48
CA GLN A 362 7.59 -14.76 2.14
C GLN A 362 8.22 -15.51 0.97
N LYS A 363 8.14 -16.84 0.95
CA LYS A 363 8.62 -17.64 -0.18
C LYS A 363 7.86 -17.32 -1.48
N LEU A 364 6.53 -17.20 -1.42
CA LEU A 364 5.70 -16.84 -2.57
C LEU A 364 6.11 -15.50 -3.18
N MET A 365 6.39 -14.48 -2.34
CA MET A 365 6.87 -13.18 -2.83
C MET A 365 8.23 -13.28 -3.52
N VAL A 366 9.13 -14.13 -3.04
CA VAL A 366 10.44 -14.37 -3.67
C VAL A 366 10.27 -15.10 -5.00
N ASP A 367 9.53 -16.20 -5.02
CA ASP A 367 9.44 -17.08 -6.18
C ASP A 367 8.65 -16.43 -7.34
N GLU A 368 7.55 -15.73 -7.04
CA GLU A 368 6.61 -15.22 -8.05
C GLU A 368 6.84 -13.75 -8.42
N PHE A 369 7.26 -12.93 -7.46
CA PHE A 369 7.46 -11.48 -7.68
C PHE A 369 8.94 -11.09 -7.75
N GLY A 370 9.85 -11.99 -7.40
CA GLY A 370 11.29 -11.73 -7.46
C GLY A 370 11.75 -10.65 -6.49
N VAL A 371 11.17 -10.59 -5.29
CA VAL A 371 11.58 -9.62 -4.25
C VAL A 371 13.02 -9.88 -3.80
N VAL A 372 13.81 -8.82 -3.60
CA VAL A 372 15.24 -8.91 -3.30
C VAL A 372 15.68 -8.03 -2.12
N ALA A 373 14.93 -6.99 -1.73
CA ALA A 373 15.25 -6.23 -0.52
C ALA A 373 15.14 -7.15 0.70
N MET A 374 14.05 -7.93 0.76
CA MET A 374 13.81 -8.99 1.74
C MET A 374 13.95 -8.49 3.19
N ASN A 375 13.44 -7.29 3.48
CA ASN A 375 13.42 -6.76 4.84
C ASN A 375 12.60 -7.70 5.75
N ASN A 376 13.04 -7.91 7.00
CA ASN A 376 12.43 -8.86 7.94
C ASN A 376 12.37 -10.32 7.45
N ASP A 377 13.36 -10.76 6.67
CA ASP A 377 13.47 -12.14 6.22
C ASP A 377 13.47 -13.14 7.39
N LYS A 378 12.58 -14.15 7.32
CA LYS A 378 12.52 -15.28 8.24
C LYS A 378 12.87 -16.62 7.57
N LEU A 379 13.15 -16.62 6.28
CA LEU A 379 13.55 -17.81 5.53
C LEU A 379 15.02 -18.18 5.82
N SER A 380 15.93 -17.21 5.84
CA SER A 380 17.39 -17.42 5.99
C SER A 380 17.85 -17.97 7.34
N GLY A 381 16.95 -18.13 8.32
CA GLY A 381 17.25 -18.67 9.65
C GLY A 381 16.75 -20.09 9.91
N ILE A 382 16.05 -20.72 8.95
CA ILE A 382 15.34 -21.98 9.18
C ILE A 382 16.10 -23.13 8.51
N SER A 383 16.80 -23.93 9.32
CA SER A 383 17.64 -25.05 8.84
C SER A 383 16.86 -26.15 8.11
N ASN A 384 15.58 -26.35 8.43
CA ASN A 384 14.71 -27.36 7.82
C ASN A 384 13.54 -26.72 7.04
N LEU A 385 13.78 -25.59 6.38
CA LEU A 385 12.73 -24.81 5.71
C LEU A 385 11.92 -25.66 4.72
N THR A 386 12.55 -26.56 3.96
CA THR A 386 11.86 -27.46 3.03
C THR A 386 10.88 -28.41 3.73
N GLU A 387 11.19 -28.87 4.94
CA GLU A 387 10.30 -29.71 5.73
C GLU A 387 9.13 -28.90 6.31
N ILE A 388 9.39 -27.70 6.82
CA ILE A 388 8.37 -26.79 7.35
C ILE A 388 7.39 -26.34 6.25
N LEU A 389 7.90 -26.12 5.04
CA LEU A 389 7.09 -25.72 3.90
C LEU A 389 6.39 -26.93 3.22
N GLY A 390 7.00 -28.11 3.27
CA GLY A 390 6.51 -29.35 2.65
C GLY A 390 5.54 -30.17 3.50
N SER A 391 5.48 -29.94 4.81
CA SER A 391 4.57 -30.64 5.73
C SER A 391 3.09 -30.23 5.60
N SER A 392 2.75 -29.35 4.66
CA SER A 392 1.36 -29.09 4.26
C SER A 392 1.08 -29.55 2.83
N THR A 393 1.01 -30.84 2.61
CA THR A 393 0.09 -31.42 1.61
C THR A 393 -1.37 -31.38 2.11
N GLY A 394 -1.73 -30.34 2.86
CA GLY A 394 -3.08 -30.07 3.35
C GLY A 394 -3.69 -28.89 2.61
N ALA A 395 -3.64 -28.94 1.27
CA ALA A 395 -4.43 -28.10 0.38
C ALA A 395 -5.49 -28.94 -0.36
N GLU A 396 -5.86 -30.08 0.23
CA GLU A 396 -7.06 -30.84 -0.11
C GLU A 396 -7.89 -30.91 1.16
N ASN A 397 -8.83 -29.99 1.29
CA ASN A 397 -10.14 -30.28 1.86
C ASN A 397 -11.11 -29.43 1.04
N ASP A 398 -11.95 -30.13 0.29
CA ASP A 398 -13.16 -29.64 -0.35
C ASP A 398 -14.02 -28.74 0.57
#